data_AF-A0A942DZJ3-F1
#
_entry.id   AF-A0A942DZJ3-F1
#
_cell.length_a   1.000
_cell.length_b   1.000
_cell.length_c   1.000
_cell.angle_alpha   90.00
_cell.angle_beta   90.00
_cell.angle_gamma   90.00
#
_symmetry.space_group_name_H-M   'P 1'
#
loop_
_entity.id
_entity.type
_entity.pdbx_description
1 polymer ?
#
loop_
_entity_poly.entity_id
_entity_poly.type
_entity_poly.pdbx_seq_one_letter_code
_entity_poly.pdbx_strand_id
1 'polypeptide(L)'
;MMEIASEAATARVITLMTPAEKSRLESKARKANISIGEFVRRSVEAYDPNEIEQLEQLANLARAFRESAERASAAVDRANAQVQATLDHFSKRRGA
;
A
#
# COMPACT_ATOMS: atom_id res chain seq x y z
N MET A 1 24.33 28.45 8.40
CA MET A 1 22.90 28.71 8.14
C MET A 1 22.80 28.96 6.65
N MET A 2 22.38 27.97 5.87
CA MET A 2 22.29 28.10 4.42
C MET A 2 20.97 28.80 4.12
N GLU A 3 21.04 30.07 3.68
CA GLU A 3 19.86 30.74 3.13
C GLU A 3 19.41 29.94 1.90
N ILE A 4 18.20 29.37 1.98
CA ILE A 4 17.50 28.92 0.79
C ILE A 4 17.01 30.20 0.12
N ALA A 5 17.76 30.67 -0.89
CA ALA A 5 17.27 31.73 -1.75
C ALA A 5 15.95 31.26 -2.36
N SER A 6 14.83 31.84 -1.90
CA SER A 6 13.51 31.56 -2.46
C SER A 6 13.45 32.13 -3.87
N GLU A 7 13.68 31.27 -4.87
CA GLU A 7 13.55 31.66 -6.28
C GLU A 7 12.07 31.88 -6.63
N ALA A 8 11.78 32.98 -7.35
CA ALA A 8 10.43 33.27 -7.80
C ALA A 8 10.03 32.32 -8.95
N ALA A 9 8.80 31.78 -8.90
CA ALA A 9 8.27 30.89 -9.94
C ALA A 9 7.95 31.67 -11.23
N THR A 10 8.96 31.92 -12.06
CA THR A 10 8.90 32.74 -13.28
C THR A 10 8.79 31.93 -14.57
N ALA A 11 9.17 30.65 -14.52
CA ALA A 11 9.14 29.74 -15.67
C ALA A 11 7.75 29.12 -15.91
N ARG A 12 7.42 28.87 -17.17
CA ARG A 12 6.17 28.21 -17.59
C ARG A 12 6.43 26.78 -18.03
N VAL A 13 5.54 25.87 -17.65
CA VAL A 13 5.47 24.49 -18.18
C VAL A 13 4.18 24.34 -18.95
N ILE A 14 4.26 23.99 -20.24
CA ILE A 14 3.11 23.79 -21.12
C ILE A 14 3.20 22.38 -21.70
N THR A 15 2.15 21.59 -21.51
CA THR A 15 2.07 20.22 -22.01
C THR A 15 0.72 20.00 -22.66
N LEU A 16 0.72 19.43 -23.87
CA LEU A 16 -0.51 19.05 -24.54
C LEU A 16 -1.05 17.76 -23.91
N MET A 17 -2.36 17.75 -23.66
CA MET A 17 -3.08 16.61 -23.09
C MET A 17 -4.35 16.39 -23.91
N THR A 18 -4.78 15.13 -24.01
CA THR A 18 -6.13 14.83 -24.48
C THR A 18 -7.17 15.41 -23.51
N PRO A 19 -8.42 15.64 -23.96
CA PRO A 19 -9.49 16.12 -23.07
C PRO A 19 -9.72 15.22 -21.86
N ALA A 20 -9.60 13.90 -22.04
CA ALA A 20 -9.76 12.91 -20.98
C ALA A 20 -8.65 12.99 -19.93
N GLU A 21 -7.40 13.16 -20.36
CA GLU A 21 -6.27 13.33 -19.44
C GLU A 21 -6.39 14.61 -18.62
N LYS A 22 -6.75 15.73 -19.27
CA LYS A 22 -6.97 17.00 -18.58
C LYS A 22 -8.08 16.88 -17.54
N SER A 23 -9.20 16.25 -17.87
CA SER A 23 -10.31 16.02 -16.94
C SER A 23 -9.89 15.17 -15.72
N ARG A 24 -9.04 14.15 -15.94
CA ARG A 24 -8.48 13.35 -14.84
C ARG A 24 -7.58 14.18 -13.94
N LEU A 25 -6.69 14.99 -14.52
CA LEU A 25 -5.79 15.88 -13.78
C LEU A 25 -6.58 16.88 -12.92
N GLU A 26 -7.58 17.54 -13.52
CA GLU A 26 -8.47 18.46 -12.81
C GLU A 26 -9.19 17.77 -11.65
N SER A 27 -9.68 16.54 -11.87
CA SER A 27 -10.38 15.79 -10.84
C SER A 27 -9.46 15.41 -9.67
N LYS A 28 -8.19 15.09 -9.93
CA LYS A 28 -7.19 14.84 -8.88
C LYS A 28 -6.89 16.12 -8.08
N ALA A 29 -6.66 17.23 -8.76
CA ALA A 29 -6.42 18.53 -8.11
C ALA A 29 -7.62 18.97 -7.25
N ARG A 30 -8.85 18.82 -7.76
CA ARG A 30 -10.10 19.08 -7.01
C ARG A 30 -10.21 18.21 -5.76
N LYS A 31 -9.92 16.90 -5.84
CA LYS A 31 -9.92 16.00 -4.68
C LYS A 31 -8.93 16.42 -3.60
N ALA A 32 -7.79 16.96 -4.00
CA ALA A 32 -6.77 17.48 -3.09
C ALA A 32 -7.04 18.94 -2.65
N ASN A 33 -8.14 19.56 -3.11
CA ASN A 33 -8.51 20.94 -2.84
C ASN A 33 -7.40 21.97 -3.14
N ILE A 34 -6.67 21.76 -4.23
CA ILE A 34 -5.58 22.64 -4.68
C ILE A 34 -5.70 22.94 -6.19
N SER A 35 -4.96 23.93 -6.65
CA SER A 35 -4.90 24.24 -8.09
C SER A 35 -4.20 23.12 -8.86
N ILE A 36 -4.47 23.02 -10.17
CA ILE A 36 -3.79 22.07 -11.05
C ILE A 36 -2.27 22.27 -11.04
N GLY A 37 -1.81 23.53 -11.09
CA GLY A 37 -0.39 23.85 -11.09
C GLY A 37 0.31 23.44 -9.80
N GLU A 38 -0.35 23.63 -8.66
CA GLU A 38 0.18 23.19 -7.36
C GLU A 38 0.18 21.67 -7.24
N PHE A 39 -0.88 21.01 -7.73
CA PHE A 39 -0.94 19.55 -7.78
C PHE A 39 0.22 18.97 -8.60
N VAL A 40 0.51 19.55 -9.77
CA VAL A 40 1.64 19.15 -10.62
C VAL A 40 2.97 19.42 -9.92
N ARG A 41 3.16 20.59 -9.31
CA ARG A 41 4.40 20.94 -8.58
C ARG A 41 4.72 19.91 -7.50
N ARG A 42 3.75 19.61 -6.63
CA ARG A 42 3.91 18.60 -5.58
C ARG A 42 4.15 17.21 -6.14
N SER A 43 3.47 16.87 -7.24
CA SER A 43 3.63 15.56 -7.88
C SER A 43 5.02 15.38 -8.48
N VAL A 44 5.62 16.44 -9.02
CA VAL A 44 7.01 16.42 -9.54
C VAL A 44 8.01 16.32 -8.38
N GLU A 45 7.81 17.10 -7.31
CA GLU A 45 8.68 17.06 -6.13
C GLU A 45 8.65 15.70 -5.42
N ALA A 46 7.49 15.06 -5.37
CA ALA A 46 7.29 13.75 -4.75
C ALA A 46 7.54 12.57 -5.69
N TYR A 47 7.87 12.81 -6.97
CA TYR A 47 8.11 11.71 -7.91
C TYR A 47 9.52 11.13 -7.70
N ASP A 48 9.59 10.03 -6.96
CA ASP A 48 10.79 9.19 -6.86
C ASP A 48 10.50 7.78 -7.41
N PRO A 49 11.07 7.39 -8.56
CA PRO A 49 10.92 6.05 -9.12
C PRO A 49 11.32 4.93 -8.15
N ASN A 50 12.33 5.15 -7.30
CA ASN A 50 12.79 4.14 -6.35
C ASN A 50 11.78 3.96 -5.22
N GLU A 51 11.15 5.05 -4.76
CA GLU A 51 10.10 4.98 -3.74
C GLU A 51 8.87 4.24 -4.28
N ILE A 52 8.50 4.49 -5.54
CA ILE A 52 7.39 3.76 -6.20
C ILE A 52 7.70 2.26 -6.24
N GLU A 53 8.91 1.86 -6.63
CA GLU A 53 9.31 0.45 -6.64
C GLU A 53 9.30 -0.16 -5.22
N GLN A 54 9.79 0.58 -4.22
CA GLN A 54 9.78 0.14 -2.82
C GLN A 54 8.35 -0.06 -2.29
N LEU A 55 7.41 0.82 -2.65
CA LEU A 55 6.01 0.69 -2.28
C LEU A 55 5.38 -0.57 -2.89
N GLU A 56 5.71 -0.89 -4.14
CA GLU A 56 5.27 -2.13 -4.79
C GLU A 56 5.86 -3.38 -4.11
N GLN A 57 7.16 -3.35 -3.80
CA GLN A 57 7.83 -4.42 -3.07
C GLN A 57 7.21 -4.61 -1.66
N LEU A 58 6.90 -3.53 -0.97
CA LEU A 58 6.25 -3.57 0.34
C LEU A 58 4.83 -4.16 0.24
N ALA A 59 4.06 -3.79 -0.78
CA ALA A 59 2.74 -4.37 -1.01
C ALA A 59 2.81 -5.88 -1.29
N ASN A 60 3.83 -6.32 -2.02
CA ASN A 60 4.07 -7.74 -2.25
C ASN A 60 4.46 -8.48 -0.96
N LEU A 61 5.32 -7.89 -0.13
CA LEU A 61 5.69 -8.44 1.16
C LEU A 61 4.48 -8.57 2.10
N ALA A 62 3.64 -7.53 2.17
CA ALA A 62 2.43 -7.54 3.00
C ALA A 62 1.46 -8.66 2.58
N ARG A 63 1.31 -8.90 1.28
CA ARG A 63 0.51 -10.01 0.74
C ARG A 63 1.08 -11.37 1.14
N ALA A 64 2.38 -11.58 0.91
CA ALA A 64 3.05 -12.83 1.25
C ALA A 64 2.98 -13.11 2.77
N PHE A 65 3.12 -12.07 3.59
CA PHE A 65 2.98 -12.16 5.03
C PHE A 65 1.58 -12.59 5.45
N ARG A 66 0.53 -11.96 4.87
CA ARG A 66 -0.86 -12.34 5.13
C ARG A 66 -1.13 -13.81 4.78
N GLU A 67 -0.72 -14.25 3.60
CA GLU A 67 -0.88 -15.64 3.18
C GLU A 67 -0.15 -16.61 4.12
N SER A 68 1.05 -16.24 4.58
CA SER A 68 1.80 -17.03 5.55
C SER A 68 1.07 -17.13 6.89
N ALA A 69 0.53 -16.01 7.39
CA ALA A 69 -0.24 -15.98 8.63
C ALA A 69 -1.51 -16.83 8.55
N GLU A 70 -2.24 -16.76 7.44
CA GLU A 70 -3.43 -17.60 7.19
C GLU A 70 -3.06 -19.10 7.18
N ARG A 71 -1.97 -19.47 6.50
CA ARG A 71 -1.48 -20.86 6.51
C ARG A 71 -1.05 -21.33 7.91
N ALA A 72 -0.36 -20.48 8.66
CA ALA A 72 0.09 -20.79 10.01
C ALA A 72 -1.10 -21.00 10.95
N SER A 73 -2.10 -20.11 10.90
CA SER A 73 -3.33 -20.25 11.69
C SER A 73 -4.03 -21.57 11.39
N ALA A 74 -4.24 -21.88 10.10
CA ALA A 74 -4.88 -23.14 9.71
C ALA A 74 -4.08 -24.38 10.15
N ALA A 75 -2.74 -24.29 10.22
CA ALA A 75 -1.91 -25.37 10.73
C ALA A 75 -2.08 -25.57 12.23
N VAL A 76 -2.14 -24.48 13.00
CA VAL A 76 -2.43 -24.50 14.44
C VAL A 76 -3.81 -25.09 14.72
N ASP A 77 -4.84 -24.68 13.97
CA ASP A 77 -6.20 -25.21 14.11
C ASP A 77 -6.25 -26.72 13.88
N ARG A 78 -5.55 -27.21 12.84
CA ARG A 78 -5.43 -28.66 12.57
C ARG A 78 -4.72 -29.39 13.70
N ALA A 79 -3.62 -28.84 14.23
CA ALA A 79 -2.89 -29.44 15.33
C ALA A 79 -3.75 -29.55 16.59
N ASN A 80 -4.48 -28.47 16.93
CA ASN A 80 -5.40 -28.46 18.06
C ASN A 80 -6.52 -29.51 17.90
N ALA A 81 -7.10 -29.63 16.70
CA ALA A 81 -8.11 -30.64 16.41
C ALA A 81 -7.58 -32.08 16.60
N GLN A 82 -6.34 -32.35 16.17
CA GLN A 82 -5.70 -33.66 16.35
C GLN A 82 -5.41 -33.97 17.82
N VAL A 83 -4.94 -32.99 18.59
CA VAL A 83 -4.73 -33.14 20.04
C VAL A 83 -6.06 -33.45 20.73
N GLN A 84 -7.13 -32.72 20.41
CA GLN A 84 -8.45 -32.96 21.00
C GLN A 84 -8.97 -34.36 20.65
N ALA A 85 -8.89 -34.77 19.38
CA ALA A 85 -9.32 -36.11 18.96
C ALA A 85 -8.55 -37.22 19.70
N THR A 86 -7.26 -36.99 19.96
CA THR A 86 -6.41 -37.91 20.73
C THR A 86 -6.87 -38.00 22.19
N LEU A 87 -7.14 -36.86 22.83
CA LEU A 87 -7.66 -36.80 24.21
C LEU A 87 -9.01 -37.51 24.32
N ASP A 88 -9.92 -37.29 23.36
CA ASP A 88 -11.25 -37.91 23.31
C ASP A 88 -11.17 -39.43 23.13
N HIS A 89 -10.22 -39.92 22.33
CA HIS A 89 -9.99 -41.36 22.17
C HIS A 89 -9.54 -42.01 23.50
N PHE A 90 -8.60 -41.38 24.21
CA PHE A 90 -8.11 -41.91 25.48
C PHE A 90 -9.14 -41.81 26.62
N SER A 91 -9.98 -40.76 26.64
CA SER A 91 -11.04 -40.62 27.65
C SER A 91 -12.11 -41.71 27.49
N LYS A 92 -12.54 -41.98 26.24
CA LYS A 92 -13.47 -43.08 25.92
C LYS A 92 -12.93 -44.44 26.33
N ARG A 93 -11.62 -44.68 26.16
CA ARG A 93 -10.96 -45.94 26.55
C ARG A 93 -10.78 -46.11 28.06
N ARG A 94 -10.77 -45.04 28.85
CA ARG A 94 -10.69 -45.11 30.33
C ARG A 94 -12.05 -45.24 31.01
N GLY A 95 -13.14 -44.89 30.33
CA GLY A 95 -14.51 -44.98 30.86
C GLY A 95 -15.27 -46.26 30.50
N ALA A 96 -14.64 -47.17 29.75
CA ALA A 96 -15.12 -48.52 29.41
C ALA A 96 -14.29 -49.56 30.17
#